data_AF-A0A1F7IM14-F1
#
_entry.id   AF-A0A1F7IM14-F1
#
_cell.length_a   1.000
_cell.length_b   1.000
_cell.length_c   1.000
_cell.angle_alpha   90.00
_cell.angle_beta   90.00
_cell.angle_gamma   90.00
#
_symmetry.space_group_name_H-M   'P 1'
#
loop_
_entity.id
_entity.type
_entity.pdbx_description
1 polymer ?
#
loop_
_entity_poly.entity_id
_entity_poly.type
_entity_poly.pdbx_seq_one_letter_code
_entity_poly.pdbx_strand_id
1 'polypeptide(L)'
;MNHKSAVLYGLAIWAFVFIIAMLAFPLRANDRPLFESIMPVALVIATTFASVKYFLKSKKRTTWVGFCLGLIWFGVNVGIDLLMFSWGPMKMSLANYIKDIGVTYLLIPVITTGIGFIYESR
;
A
#
# COMPACT_ATOMS: atom_id res chain seq x y z
N MET A 1 -16.17 11.02 -3.06
CA MET A 1 -14.74 10.64 -3.05
C MET A 1 -14.07 11.34 -4.21
N ASN A 2 -12.94 12.03 -4.01
CA ASN A 2 -12.20 12.62 -5.14
C ASN A 2 -11.28 11.54 -5.74
N HIS A 3 -11.65 11.03 -6.92
CA HIS A 3 -10.95 9.91 -7.58
C HIS A 3 -9.53 10.28 -8.02
N LYS A 4 -9.30 11.51 -8.49
CA LYS A 4 -7.95 11.98 -8.88
C LYS A 4 -7.00 11.97 -7.68
N SER A 5 -7.44 12.54 -6.57
CA SER A 5 -6.66 12.50 -5.33
C SER A 5 -6.45 11.08 -4.82
N ALA A 6 -7.48 10.23 -4.90
CA ALA A 6 -7.36 8.83 -4.47
C ALA A 6 -6.25 8.09 -5.24
N VAL A 7 -6.23 8.16 -6.58
CA VAL A 7 -5.17 7.53 -7.37
C VAL A 7 -3.79 8.11 -7.04
N LEU A 8 -3.68 9.43 -6.88
CA LEU A 8 -2.40 10.08 -6.55
C LEU A 8 -1.84 9.61 -5.19
N TYR A 9 -2.69 9.40 -4.18
CA TYR A 9 -2.26 8.81 -2.91
C TYR A 9 -1.81 7.36 -3.07
N GLY A 10 -2.52 6.56 -3.89
CA GLY A 10 -2.10 5.19 -4.19
C GLY A 10 -0.70 5.13 -4.83
N LEU A 11 -0.44 6.02 -5.80
CA LEU A 11 0.87 6.18 -6.43
C LEU A 11 1.94 6.63 -5.43
N ALA A 12 1.61 7.57 -4.55
CA ALA A 12 2.53 8.06 -3.52
C ALA A 12 2.89 6.97 -2.50
N ILE A 13 1.93 6.14 -2.09
CA ILE A 13 2.17 4.98 -1.21
C ILE A 13 3.13 4.01 -1.89
N TRP A 14 2.84 3.65 -3.15
CA TRP A 14 3.67 2.75 -3.92
C TRP A 14 5.11 3.29 -4.05
N ALA A 15 5.27 4.55 -4.47
CA ALA A 15 6.57 5.18 -4.65
C ALA A 15 7.36 5.25 -3.34
N PHE A 16 6.69 5.57 -2.22
CA PHE A 16 7.32 5.57 -0.91
C PHE A 16 7.85 4.18 -0.53
N VAL A 17 7.01 3.15 -0.61
CA VAL A 17 7.42 1.78 -0.27
C VAL A 17 8.53 1.30 -1.20
N PHE A 18 8.46 1.63 -2.49
CA PHE A 18 9.50 1.32 -3.46
C PHE A 18 10.85 1.97 -3.11
N ILE A 19 10.87 3.25 -2.72
CA ILE A 19 12.09 3.92 -2.27
C ILE A 19 12.68 3.20 -1.06
N ILE A 20 11.85 2.85 -0.06
CA ILE A 20 12.31 2.11 1.12
C ILE A 20 12.86 0.74 0.72
N ALA A 21 12.19 0.03 -0.20
CA ALA A 21 12.65 -1.26 -0.71
C ALA A 21 14.03 -1.15 -1.40
N MET A 22 14.26 -0.10 -2.19
CA MET A 22 15.55 0.14 -2.84
C MET A 22 16.67 0.43 -1.83
N LEU A 23 16.38 1.24 -0.79
CA LEU A 23 17.34 1.53 0.28
C LEU A 23 17.64 0.29 1.13
N ALA A 24 16.64 -0.54 1.40
CA ALA A 24 16.76 -1.76 2.18
C ALA A 24 17.21 -2.98 1.34
N PHE A 25 17.34 -2.85 0.02
CA PHE A 25 17.62 -3.98 -0.88
C PHE A 25 18.87 -4.80 -0.50
N PRO A 26 19.99 -4.22 0.00
CA PRO A 26 21.13 -5.00 0.48
C PRO A 26 20.77 -6.00 1.59
N LEU A 27 19.74 -5.71 2.40
CA LEU A 27 19.27 -6.61 3.45
C LEU A 27 18.56 -7.83 2.85
N ARG A 28 17.99 -7.73 1.66
CA ARG A 28 17.30 -8.87 1.03
C ARG A 28 18.20 -10.10 0.87
N ALA A 29 19.49 -9.90 0.63
CA ALA A 29 20.48 -10.98 0.49
C ALA A 29 21.16 -11.34 1.82
N ASN A 30 21.41 -10.37 2.70
CA ASN A 30 22.22 -10.55 3.90
C ASN A 30 21.40 -10.83 5.17
N ASP A 31 20.15 -10.37 5.22
CA ASP A 31 19.22 -10.51 6.34
C ASP A 31 17.77 -10.41 5.83
N ARG A 32 17.33 -11.47 5.16
CA ARG A 32 16.00 -11.53 4.54
C ARG A 32 14.86 -11.33 5.55
N PRO A 33 14.87 -11.90 6.77
CA PRO A 33 13.84 -11.65 7.77
C PRO A 33 13.69 -10.16 8.14
N LEU A 34 14.80 -9.43 8.27
CA LEU A 34 14.75 -8.00 8.54
C LEU A 34 14.16 -7.22 7.35
N PHE A 35 14.57 -7.54 6.12
CA PHE A 35 13.99 -6.95 4.92
C PHE A 35 12.47 -7.17 4.86
N GLU A 36 12.03 -8.41 5.05
CA GLU A 36 10.62 -8.80 5.04
C GLU A 36 9.82 -8.15 6.18
N SER A 37 10.47 -7.77 7.29
CA SER A 37 9.83 -7.04 8.39
C SER A 37 9.73 -5.52 8.13
N ILE A 38 10.72 -4.92 7.46
CA ILE A 38 10.71 -3.49 7.14
C ILE A 38 9.63 -3.14 6.11
N MET A 39 9.38 -4.01 5.12
CA MET A 39 8.43 -3.73 4.04
C MET A 39 6.99 -3.50 4.55
N PRO A 40 6.39 -4.37 5.38
CA PRO A 40 5.08 -4.12 5.99
C PRO A 40 5.06 -2.85 6.84
N VAL A 41 6.12 -2.58 7.62
CA VAL A 41 6.20 -1.37 8.46
C VAL A 41 6.14 -0.11 7.60
N ALA A 42 6.93 -0.07 6.51
CA ALA A 42 6.91 1.04 5.55
C ALA A 42 5.52 1.23 4.93
N LEU A 43 4.87 0.13 4.53
CA LEU A 43 3.52 0.16 3.96
C LEU A 43 2.48 0.68 4.97
N VAL A 44 2.54 0.23 6.22
CA VAL A 44 1.65 0.68 7.30
C VAL A 44 1.81 2.18 7.54
N ILE A 45 3.05 2.68 7.63
CA ILE A 45 3.34 4.11 7.82
C ILE A 45 2.73 4.92 6.66
N ALA A 46 3.03 4.55 5.43
CA ALA A 46 2.56 5.27 4.24
C ALA A 46 1.03 5.27 4.14
N THR A 47 0.40 4.10 4.31
CA THR A 47 -1.04 3.93 4.19
C THR A 47 -1.79 4.66 5.30
N THR A 48 -1.30 4.59 6.54
CA THR A 48 -1.91 5.27 7.69
C THR A 48 -1.85 6.78 7.51
N PHE A 49 -0.66 7.31 7.17
CA PHE A 49 -0.48 8.74 6.97
C PHE A 49 -1.33 9.27 5.80
N ALA A 50 -1.33 8.56 4.67
CA ALA A 50 -2.16 8.91 3.51
C ALA A 50 -3.65 8.89 3.86
N SER A 51 -4.10 7.87 4.59
CA SER A 51 -5.50 7.71 5.02
C SER A 51 -5.94 8.86 5.92
N VAL A 52 -5.18 9.15 6.98
CA VAL A 52 -5.48 10.27 7.90
C VAL A 52 -5.55 11.58 7.12
N LYS A 53 -4.55 11.86 6.26
CA LYS A 53 -4.53 13.09 5.45
C LYS A 53 -5.70 13.17 4.46
N TYR A 54 -6.12 12.05 3.88
CA TYR A 54 -7.29 11.98 3.00
C TYR A 54 -8.58 12.30 3.75
N PHE A 55 -8.82 11.65 4.89
CA PHE A 55 -10.03 11.83 5.69
C PHE A 55 -10.12 13.21 6.34
N LEU A 56 -9.00 13.81 6.76
CA LEU A 56 -8.97 15.18 7.27
C LEU A 56 -9.47 16.19 6.22
N LYS A 57 -9.12 15.98 4.94
CA LYS A 57 -9.55 16.85 3.83
C LYS A 57 -10.91 16.47 3.21
N SER A 58 -11.41 15.26 3.48
CA SER A 58 -12.65 14.76 2.88
C SER A 58 -13.89 15.30 3.61
N LYS A 59 -14.89 15.74 2.82
CA LYS A 59 -16.23 16.09 3.33
C LYS A 59 -17.04 14.87 3.76
N LYS A 60 -16.78 13.70 3.18
CA LYS A 60 -17.45 12.43 3.51
C LYS A 60 -16.46 11.53 4.22
N ARG A 61 -16.76 11.17 5.47
CA ARG A 61 -15.89 10.39 6.35
C ARG A 61 -16.61 9.12 6.82
N THR A 62 -16.91 8.24 5.88
CA THR A 62 -17.62 6.98 6.15
C THR A 62 -16.71 5.78 5.99
N THR A 63 -17.04 4.66 6.63
CA THR A 63 -16.37 3.36 6.49
C THR A 63 -16.37 2.91 5.03
N TRP A 64 -17.49 3.10 4.32
CA TRP A 64 -17.60 2.77 2.90
C TRP A 64 -16.61 3.55 2.03
N VAL A 65 -16.39 4.84 2.31
CA VAL A 65 -15.38 5.64 1.61
C VAL A 65 -13.98 5.09 1.90
N GLY A 66 -13.70 4.66 3.14
CA GLY A 66 -12.44 4.01 3.51
C GLY A 66 -12.20 2.71 2.74
N PHE A 67 -13.21 1.84 2.68
CA PHE A 67 -13.13 0.59 1.94
C PHE A 67 -12.88 0.80 0.44
N CYS A 68 -13.66 1.68 -0.22
CA CYS A 68 -13.44 1.99 -1.63
C CYS A 68 -12.07 2.60 -1.89
N LEU A 69 -11.59 3.48 -1.00
CA LEU A 69 -10.27 4.08 -1.10
C LEU A 69 -9.17 3.01 -0.99
N GLY A 70 -9.32 2.09 -0.04
CA GLY A 70 -8.46 0.94 0.13
C GLY A 70 -8.35 0.07 -1.10
N LEU A 71 -9.49 -0.26 -1.73
CA LEU A 71 -9.51 -1.04 -2.98
C LEU A 71 -8.80 -0.33 -4.13
N ILE A 72 -8.97 0.99 -4.26
CA ILE A 72 -8.27 1.78 -5.28
C ILE A 72 -6.76 1.71 -5.04
N TRP A 73 -6.31 1.95 -3.81
CA TRP A 73 -4.87 1.96 -3.50
C TRP A 73 -4.24 0.59 -3.62
N PHE A 74 -4.94 -0.46 -3.17
CA PHE A 74 -4.57 -1.85 -3.38
C PHE A 74 -4.41 -2.16 -4.87
N GLY A 75 -5.40 -1.82 -5.68
CA GLY A 75 -5.37 -2.04 -7.13
C GLY A 75 -4.24 -1.28 -7.83
N VAL A 76 -3.96 -0.04 -7.42
CA VAL A 76 -2.83 0.74 -7.95
C VAL A 76 -1.49 0.07 -7.62
N ASN A 77 -1.28 -0.33 -6.36
CA ASN A 77 -0.02 -0.93 -5.92
C ASN A 77 0.22 -2.29 -6.60
N VAL A 78 -0.79 -3.17 -6.56
CA VAL A 78 -0.72 -4.48 -7.22
C VAL A 78 -0.57 -4.33 -8.74
N GLY A 79 -1.28 -3.38 -9.35
CA GLY A 79 -1.20 -3.15 -10.79
C GLY A 79 0.20 -2.76 -11.25
N ILE A 80 0.86 -1.83 -10.55
CA ILE A 80 2.22 -1.39 -10.89
C ILE A 80 3.22 -2.53 -10.65
N ASP A 81 3.12 -3.21 -9.52
CA ASP A 81 4.00 -4.32 -9.19
C ASP A 81 3.89 -5.46 -10.20
N LEU A 82 2.67 -5.85 -10.60
CA LEU A 82 2.50 -6.89 -11.60
C LEU A 82 3.15 -6.52 -12.93
N LEU A 83 3.07 -5.25 -13.36
CA LEU A 83 3.78 -4.79 -14.56
C LEU A 83 5.31 -4.92 -14.40
N MET A 84 5.85 -4.54 -13.24
CA MET A 84 7.28 -4.61 -12.96
C MET A 84 7.81 -6.05 -12.83
N PHE A 85 7.07 -6.93 -12.16
CA PHE A 85 7.52 -8.28 -11.83
C PHE A 85 7.19 -9.31 -12.92
N SER A 86 6.33 -8.97 -13.88
CA SER A 86 6.06 -9.84 -15.04
C SER A 86 7.05 -9.64 -16.19
N TRP A 87 7.59 -8.43 -16.37
CA TRP A 87 8.44 -8.09 -17.52
C TRP A 87 9.81 -7.47 -17.15
N GLY A 88 10.05 -7.09 -15.90
CA GLY A 88 11.27 -6.39 -15.46
C GLY A 88 12.41 -7.27 -14.93
N PRO A 89 13.53 -6.64 -14.52
CA PRO A 89 14.74 -7.33 -14.04
C PRO A 89 14.57 -8.08 -12.71
N MET A 90 13.49 -7.78 -11.97
CA MET A 90 13.14 -8.47 -10.71
C MET A 90 12.13 -9.60 -10.91
N LYS A 91 12.09 -10.20 -12.11
CA LYS A 91 11.06 -11.14 -12.53
C LYS A 91 10.85 -12.27 -11.52
N MET A 92 9.59 -12.52 -11.18
CA MET A 92 9.21 -13.63 -10.29
C MET A 92 7.90 -14.27 -10.76
N SER A 93 7.67 -15.52 -10.36
CA SER A 93 6.39 -16.16 -10.61
C SER A 93 5.27 -15.47 -9.82
N LEU A 94 4.04 -15.51 -10.33
CA LEU A 94 2.87 -14.95 -9.63
C LEU A 94 2.72 -15.56 -8.21
N ALA A 95 3.02 -16.85 -8.07
CA ALA A 95 2.96 -17.52 -6.77
C ALA A 95 3.98 -16.96 -5.76
N ASN A 96 5.20 -16.67 -6.20
CA ASN A 96 6.22 -16.06 -5.34
C ASN A 96 5.87 -14.60 -5.04
N TYR A 97 5.35 -13.86 -6.02
CA TYR A 97 4.86 -12.50 -5.81
C TYR A 97 3.77 -12.44 -4.73
N ILE A 98 2.78 -13.34 -4.79
CA ILE A 98 1.71 -13.38 -3.80
C ILE A 98 2.27 -13.63 -2.39
N LYS A 99 3.20 -14.58 -2.25
CA LYS A 99 3.81 -14.95 -0.97
C LYS A 99 4.70 -13.86 -0.39
N ASP A 100 5.54 -13.25 -1.23
CA ASP A 100 6.54 -12.27 -0.77
C ASP A 100 5.94 -10.86 -0.59
N ILE A 101 4.91 -10.51 -1.37
CA ILE A 101 4.43 -9.12 -1.49
C ILE A 101 2.90 -9.02 -1.49
N GLY A 102 2.22 -9.81 -2.32
CA GLY A 102 0.79 -9.63 -2.61
C GLY A 102 -0.11 -9.71 -1.37
N VAL A 103 0.17 -10.63 -0.44
CA VAL A 103 -0.57 -10.75 0.82
C VAL A 103 -0.37 -9.52 1.71
N THR A 104 0.84 -8.96 1.76
CA THR A 104 1.17 -7.76 2.54
C THR A 104 0.32 -6.56 2.11
N TYR A 105 -0.03 -6.45 0.83
CA TYR A 105 -0.89 -5.37 0.35
C TYR A 105 -2.33 -5.40 0.87
N LEU A 106 -2.80 -6.51 1.44
CA LEU A 106 -4.09 -6.56 2.14
C LEU A 106 -4.13 -5.63 3.37
N LEU A 107 -2.97 -5.21 3.89
CA LEU A 107 -2.91 -4.16 4.91
C LEU A 107 -3.55 -2.84 4.43
N ILE A 108 -3.48 -2.53 3.13
CA ILE A 108 -4.03 -1.29 2.57
C ILE A 108 -5.55 -1.17 2.83
N PRO A 109 -6.41 -2.09 2.35
CA PRO A 109 -7.84 -2.02 2.60
C PRO A 109 -8.20 -2.18 4.08
N VAL A 110 -7.43 -2.94 4.87
CA VAL A 110 -7.67 -3.09 6.30
C VAL A 110 -7.49 -1.74 7.03
N ILE A 111 -6.37 -1.05 6.79
CA ILE A 111 -6.04 0.23 7.44
C ILE A 111 -7.01 1.33 7.02
N THR A 112 -7.25 1.48 5.71
CA THR A 112 -8.14 2.53 5.17
C THR A 112 -9.58 2.36 5.67
N THR A 113 -10.07 1.13 5.75
CA THR A 113 -11.41 0.81 6.29
C THR A 113 -11.47 1.10 7.79
N GLY A 114 -10.49 0.66 8.56
CA GLY A 114 -10.42 0.90 10.01
C GLY A 114 -10.39 2.40 10.35
N ILE A 115 -9.61 3.19 9.61
CA ILE A 115 -9.60 4.65 9.77
C ILE A 115 -10.95 5.26 9.37
N GLY A 116 -11.55 4.79 8.28
CA GLY A 116 -12.89 5.21 7.86
C GLY A 116 -13.96 4.99 8.94
N PHE A 117 -13.92 3.81 9.60
CA PHE A 117 -14.79 3.47 10.72
C PHE A 117 -14.61 4.39 11.93
N ILE A 118 -13.36 4.70 12.29
CA ILE A 118 -13.05 5.61 13.40
C ILE A 118 -13.61 7.01 13.12
N TYR A 119 -13.50 7.51 11.90
CA TYR A 119 -14.02 8.84 11.56
C TYR A 119 -15.55 8.86 11.40
N GLU A 120 -16.18 7.76 11.01
CA GLU A 120 -17.64 7.66 10.91
C GLU A 120 -18.31 7.61 12.28
N SER A 121 -17.63 7.00 13.26
CA SER A 121 -18.11 6.86 14.63
C SER A 121 -17.90 8.11 15.50
N ARG A 122 -17.42 9.22 14.91
CA ARG A 122 -17.18 10.51 15.57
C ARG A 122 -18.18 11.56 15.10
#